data_AF-A0A4Z0HNL6-F1
#
_entry.id   AF-A0A4Z0HNL6-F1
#
_cell.length_a   1.000
_cell.length_b   1.000
_cell.length_c   1.000
_cell.angle_alpha   90.00
_cell.angle_beta   90.00
_cell.angle_gamma   90.00
#
_symmetry.space_group_name_H-M   'P 1'
#
loop_
_entity.id
_entity.type
_entity.pdbx_description
1 polymer ?
#
loop_
_entity_poly.entity_id
_entity_poly.type
_entity_poly.pdbx_seq_one_letter_code
_entity_poly.pdbx_strand_id
1 'polypeptide(L)'
;MIRQLAITALVACLLAGCGLFGSPSPHDDRFARPDHPKDSPSGQYAVAVDMGPNQNGVDTWVAVIRDNATGAEVFRDSYAYSSRHGVGITWLSSTDQLWLLSSDVGTAHVDRKPDGTWIKTGIHPETLGDIPEEIKAVGGRTSR
;
A
#
# COMPACT_ATOMS: atom_id res chain seq x y z
N MET A 1 -34.16 14.66 51.39
CA MET A 1 -33.45 15.94 51.17
C MET A 1 -32.00 15.66 51.56
N ILE A 2 -31.04 15.54 50.63
CA ILE A 2 -30.37 16.61 49.87
C ILE A 2 -29.83 16.01 48.56
N ARG A 3 -29.99 16.77 47.48
CA ARG A 3 -29.60 16.46 46.09
C ARG A 3 -28.07 16.49 45.95
N GLN A 4 -27.44 15.46 45.41
CA GLN A 4 -26.04 15.55 44.97
C GLN A 4 -25.98 15.98 43.50
N LEU A 5 -25.25 17.07 43.29
CA LEU A 5 -25.05 17.73 42.01
C LEU A 5 -24.21 16.87 41.06
N ALA A 6 -24.64 16.84 39.80
CA ALA A 6 -23.85 16.40 38.67
C ALA A 6 -22.62 17.31 38.49
N ILE A 7 -21.46 16.72 38.23
CA ILE A 7 -20.30 17.43 37.69
C ILE A 7 -19.90 16.71 36.40
N THR A 8 -20.31 17.30 35.29
CA THR A 8 -19.88 16.98 33.93
C THR A 8 -18.44 17.46 33.75
N ALA A 9 -17.52 16.57 33.38
CA ALA A 9 -16.19 16.95 32.89
C ALA A 9 -16.02 16.35 31.49
N LEU A 10 -16.33 17.17 30.48
CA LEU A 10 -16.09 16.87 29.07
C LEU A 10 -14.66 17.34 28.75
N VAL A 11 -13.71 16.41 28.72
CA VAL A 11 -12.33 16.71 28.30
C VAL A 11 -12.26 16.54 26.78
N ALA A 12 -12.40 17.65 26.06
CA ALA A 12 -12.10 17.72 24.63
C ALA A 12 -10.59 17.92 24.44
N CYS A 13 -9.85 16.82 24.24
CA CYS A 13 -8.47 16.89 23.76
C CYS A 13 -8.46 17.16 22.25
N LEU A 14 -8.47 18.44 21.88
CA LEU A 14 -8.08 18.88 20.55
C LEU A 14 -6.57 18.71 20.42
N LEU A 15 -6.13 17.56 19.90
CA LEU A 15 -4.76 17.39 19.45
C LEU A 15 -4.56 18.23 18.18
N ALA A 16 -4.08 19.45 18.37
CA ALA A 16 -3.48 20.26 17.33
C ALA A 16 -2.17 19.57 16.88
N GLY A 17 -2.26 18.75 15.83
CA GLY A 17 -1.09 18.22 15.14
C GLY A 17 -0.44 19.32 14.31
N CYS A 18 0.64 19.90 14.83
CA CYS A 18 1.53 20.78 14.08
C CYS A 18 2.19 20.01 12.92
N GLY A 19 1.68 20.19 11.71
CA GLY A 19 2.33 19.76 10.47
C GLY A 19 3.59 20.60 10.20
N LEU A 20 4.71 20.22 10.82
CA LEU A 20 6.04 20.81 10.64
C LEU A 20 7.02 19.80 10.03
N PHE A 21 6.50 18.92 9.18
CA PHE A 21 7.30 18.04 8.34
C PHE A 21 6.96 18.37 6.90
N GLY A 22 7.99 18.70 6.11
CA GLY A 22 7.85 19.07 4.71
C GLY A 22 6.94 18.07 4.00
N SER A 23 5.89 18.57 3.37
CA SER A 23 4.96 17.72 2.63
C SER A 23 5.77 16.83 1.70
N PRO A 24 5.70 15.50 1.85
CA PRO A 24 6.15 14.60 0.80
C PRO A 24 5.52 15.10 -0.49
N SER A 25 6.26 15.09 -1.59
CA SER A 25 5.63 15.36 -2.87
C SER A 25 4.39 14.44 -2.94
N PRO A 26 3.20 14.91 -3.33
CA PRO A 26 1.98 14.08 -3.35
C PRO A 26 2.14 12.77 -4.14
N HIS A 27 3.18 12.69 -4.98
CA HIS A 27 3.58 11.52 -5.74
C HIS A 27 4.44 10.51 -4.96
N ASP A 28 5.34 10.94 -4.07
CA ASP A 28 6.13 10.02 -3.24
C ASP A 28 5.31 9.32 -2.17
N ASP A 29 4.23 9.96 -1.72
CA ASP A 29 3.32 9.41 -0.73
C ASP A 29 2.36 8.35 -1.30
N ARG A 30 2.40 8.09 -2.62
CA ARG A 30 1.53 7.09 -3.24
C ARG A 30 2.01 5.66 -3.00
N PHE A 31 3.32 5.47 -2.81
CA PHE A 31 3.93 4.14 -2.76
C PHE A 31 4.07 3.63 -1.33
N ALA A 32 3.80 2.33 -1.16
CA ALA A 32 4.09 1.64 0.08
C ALA A 32 5.59 1.34 0.22
N ARG A 33 6.07 1.47 1.46
CA ARG A 33 7.46 1.21 1.86
C ARG A 33 7.47 0.41 3.18
N PRO A 34 8.61 -0.19 3.59
CA PRO A 34 8.67 -1.00 4.81
C PRO A 34 8.17 -0.31 6.08
N ASP A 35 8.35 0.99 6.18
CA ASP A 35 7.94 1.85 7.30
C ASP A 35 6.69 2.69 7.00
N HIS A 36 6.14 2.57 5.79
CA HIS A 36 5.06 3.42 5.30
C HIS A 36 4.02 2.60 4.53
N PRO A 37 3.15 1.86 5.24
CA PRO A 37 2.05 1.13 4.60
C PRO A 37 1.05 2.10 3.97
N LYS A 38 0.24 1.59 3.04
CA LYS A 38 -0.78 2.38 2.33
C LYS A 38 -2.13 1.71 2.41
N ASP A 39 -3.13 2.45 2.87
CA ASP A 39 -4.52 2.01 2.84
C ASP A 39 -5.04 1.95 1.40
N SER A 40 -5.89 0.95 1.14
CA SER A 40 -6.63 0.84 -0.10
C SER A 40 -7.69 1.94 -0.18
N PRO A 41 -8.24 2.26 -1.37
CA PRO A 41 -9.26 3.30 -1.51
C PRO A 41 -10.51 3.07 -0.65
N SER A 42 -10.88 1.82 -0.38
CA SER A 42 -11.99 1.51 0.54
C SER A 42 -11.65 1.69 2.02
N GLY A 43 -10.35 1.77 2.37
CA GLY A 43 -9.84 1.76 3.74
C GLY A 43 -9.95 0.39 4.44
N GLN A 44 -10.48 -0.64 3.76
CA GLN A 44 -10.66 -1.96 4.35
C GLN A 44 -9.36 -2.76 4.41
N TYR A 45 -8.40 -2.43 3.56
CA TYR A 45 -7.13 -3.13 3.47
C TYR A 45 -5.98 -2.15 3.53
N ALA A 46 -4.82 -2.62 3.97
CA ALA A 46 -3.56 -1.92 3.85
C ALA A 46 -2.55 -2.82 3.13
N VAL A 47 -1.76 -2.23 2.23
CA VAL A 47 -0.57 -2.89 1.70
C VAL A 47 0.65 -2.42 2.50
N ALA A 48 1.46 -3.38 2.91
CA ALA A 48 2.73 -3.18 3.58
C ALA A 48 3.85 -3.89 2.79
N VAL A 49 5.08 -3.53 3.11
CA VAL A 49 6.27 -4.15 2.54
C VAL A 49 7.00 -4.88 3.65
N ASP A 50 6.95 -6.20 3.63
CA ASP A 50 7.68 -7.04 4.58
C ASP A 50 9.08 -7.36 4.03
N MET A 51 10.03 -7.63 4.94
CA MET A 51 11.36 -8.12 4.55
C MET A 51 11.25 -9.55 4.00
N GLY A 52 11.79 -9.75 2.80
CA GLY A 52 11.94 -11.04 2.16
C GLY A 52 13.28 -11.71 2.49
N PRO A 53 13.54 -12.91 1.92
CA PRO A 53 14.81 -13.60 2.08
C PRO A 53 15.97 -12.81 1.47
N ASN A 54 17.14 -12.85 2.09
CA ASN A 54 18.34 -12.32 1.44
C ASN A 54 18.67 -13.19 0.20
N GLN A 55 18.85 -12.54 -0.94
CA GLN A 55 19.19 -13.20 -2.20
C GLN A 55 20.52 -12.65 -2.72
N ASN A 56 21.56 -13.49 -2.74
CA ASN A 56 22.91 -13.12 -3.21
C ASN A 56 23.50 -11.89 -2.50
N GLY A 57 23.28 -11.75 -1.18
CA GLY A 57 23.75 -10.60 -0.41
C GLY A 57 22.90 -9.34 -0.61
N VAL A 58 21.70 -9.47 -1.17
CA VAL A 58 20.73 -8.39 -1.37
C VAL A 58 19.49 -8.64 -0.55
N ASP A 59 19.11 -7.66 0.26
CA ASP A 59 17.84 -7.71 0.97
C ASP A 59 16.69 -7.57 -0.04
N THR A 60 15.62 -8.32 0.19
CA THR A 60 14.46 -8.31 -0.68
C THR A 60 13.23 -7.87 0.07
N TRP A 61 12.21 -7.48 -0.69
CA TRP A 61 10.94 -6.97 -0.20
C TRP A 61 9.80 -7.80 -0.74
N VAL A 62 8.81 -8.07 0.09
CA VAL A 62 7.60 -8.83 -0.26
C VAL A 62 6.39 -7.95 0.00
N ALA A 63 5.53 -7.78 -1.01
CA ALA A 63 4.27 -7.07 -0.84
C ALA A 63 3.27 -7.93 -0.06
N VAL A 64 2.61 -7.34 0.93
CA VAL A 64 1.63 -8.01 1.79
C VAL A 64 0.39 -7.14 1.92
N ILE A 65 -0.80 -7.72 1.69
CA ILE A 65 -2.08 -7.05 1.94
C ILE A 65 -2.67 -7.61 3.23
N ARG A 66 -3.06 -6.72 4.13
CA ARG A 66 -3.71 -7.04 5.40
C ARG A 66 -5.10 -6.42 5.44
N ASP A 67 -6.04 -7.14 6.03
CA ASP A 67 -7.36 -6.62 6.38
C ASP A 67 -7.23 -5.71 7.61
N ASN A 68 -7.70 -4.47 7.51
CA ASN A 68 -7.53 -3.46 8.57
C ASN A 68 -8.40 -3.73 9.80
N ALA A 69 -9.53 -4.42 9.64
CA ALA A 69 -10.43 -4.70 10.76
C ALA A 69 -9.89 -5.82 11.67
N THR A 70 -9.23 -6.81 11.07
CA THR A 70 -8.76 -8.02 11.76
C THR A 70 -7.24 -8.08 11.92
N GLY A 71 -6.49 -7.33 11.12
CA GLY A 71 -5.04 -7.45 10.98
C GLY A 71 -4.60 -8.70 10.21
N ALA A 72 -5.53 -9.50 9.68
CA ALA A 72 -5.23 -10.75 9.00
C ALA A 72 -4.53 -10.50 7.66
N GLU A 73 -3.48 -11.27 7.38
CA GLU A 73 -2.86 -11.32 6.06
C GLU A 73 -3.80 -12.02 5.08
N VAL A 74 -4.21 -11.31 4.04
CA VAL A 74 -5.13 -11.81 3.00
C VAL A 74 -4.42 -12.07 1.67
N PHE A 75 -3.21 -11.52 1.51
CA PHE A 75 -2.33 -11.76 0.38
C PHE A 75 -0.88 -11.57 0.79
N ARG A 76 -0.01 -12.44 0.29
CA ARG A 76 1.44 -12.26 0.30
C ARG A 76 1.97 -12.62 -1.07
N ASP A 77 2.76 -11.73 -1.63
CA ASP A 77 3.40 -12.01 -2.91
C ASP A 77 4.35 -13.20 -2.78
N SER A 78 4.32 -14.09 -3.76
CA SER A 78 5.27 -15.21 -3.83
C SER A 78 6.66 -14.75 -4.31
N TYR A 79 6.73 -13.57 -4.94
CA TYR A 79 7.98 -12.99 -5.42
C TYR A 79 8.59 -12.03 -4.40
N ALA A 80 9.92 -12.10 -4.22
CA ALA A 80 10.68 -11.18 -3.39
C ALA A 80 11.51 -10.24 -4.26
N TYR A 81 11.23 -8.94 -4.19
CA TYR A 81 11.81 -7.90 -5.03
C TYR A 81 13.13 -7.39 -4.48
N SER A 82 14.13 -7.18 -5.32
CA SER A 82 15.40 -6.59 -4.91
C SER A 82 15.21 -5.18 -4.35
N SER A 83 15.68 -4.93 -3.12
CA SER A 83 15.71 -3.58 -2.55
C SER A 83 16.60 -2.60 -3.33
N ARG A 84 17.57 -3.10 -4.12
CA ARG A 84 18.50 -2.26 -4.89
C ARG A 84 17.85 -1.57 -6.10
N HIS A 85 16.96 -2.29 -6.77
CA HIS A 85 16.24 -1.79 -7.95
C HIS A 85 14.85 -1.27 -7.58
N GLY A 86 14.38 -1.60 -6.38
CA GLY A 86 13.11 -1.14 -5.85
C GLY A 86 11.91 -1.75 -6.56
N VAL A 87 10.75 -1.59 -5.95
CA VAL A 87 9.46 -1.93 -6.54
C VAL A 87 8.47 -0.84 -6.17
N GLY A 88 7.77 -0.31 -7.17
CA GLY A 88 6.65 0.58 -6.93
C GLY A 88 5.43 -0.24 -6.51
N ILE A 89 5.00 -0.13 -5.25
CA ILE A 89 3.82 -0.82 -4.73
C ILE A 89 2.76 0.24 -4.43
N THR A 90 1.64 0.24 -5.15
CA THR A 90 0.59 1.26 -5.00
C THR A 90 -0.77 0.69 -5.28
N TRP A 91 -1.80 1.21 -4.60
CA TRP A 91 -3.18 0.97 -5.00
C TRP A 91 -3.53 1.74 -6.28
N LEU A 92 -4.50 1.22 -7.03
CA LEU A 92 -5.30 2.03 -7.95
C LEU A 92 -6.16 3.00 -7.12
N SER A 93 -6.37 4.23 -7.58
CA SER A 93 -7.07 5.25 -6.78
C SER A 93 -8.57 4.99 -6.63
N SER A 94 -9.16 4.24 -7.55
CA SER A 94 -10.61 4.05 -7.65
C SER A 94 -11.12 2.72 -7.11
N THR A 95 -10.24 1.75 -6.85
CA THR A 95 -10.63 0.41 -6.42
C THR A 95 -9.51 -0.27 -5.63
N ASP A 96 -9.84 -1.29 -4.86
CA ASP A 96 -8.90 -2.11 -4.10
C ASP A 96 -8.13 -3.09 -5.00
N GLN A 97 -7.47 -2.56 -6.03
CA GLN A 97 -6.56 -3.28 -6.91
C GLN A 97 -5.15 -2.75 -6.68
N LEU A 98 -4.24 -3.64 -6.28
CA LEU A 98 -2.85 -3.29 -6.04
C LEU A 98 -2.05 -3.38 -7.34
N TRP A 99 -1.08 -2.50 -7.54
CA TRP A 99 -0.13 -2.52 -8.64
C TRP A 99 1.30 -2.65 -8.13
N LEU A 100 2.06 -3.52 -8.79
CA LEU A 100 3.45 -3.85 -8.50
C LEU A 100 4.28 -3.52 -9.74
N LEU A 101 5.14 -2.51 -9.63
CA LEU A 101 5.91 -1.94 -10.72
C LEU A 101 7.39 -2.24 -10.50
N SER A 102 7.91 -3.29 -11.15
CA SER A 102 9.31 -3.67 -11.05
C SER A 102 9.98 -3.62 -12.42
N SER A 103 11.15 -2.98 -12.48
CA SER A 103 11.98 -2.97 -13.69
C SER A 103 12.66 -4.32 -13.96
N ASP A 104 12.86 -5.15 -12.92
CA ASP A 104 13.53 -6.45 -13.04
C ASP A 104 12.56 -7.58 -13.38
N VAL A 105 11.35 -7.52 -12.81
CA VAL A 105 10.35 -8.61 -12.87
C VAL A 105 9.23 -8.29 -13.84
N GLY A 106 8.96 -7.01 -14.05
CA GLY A 106 7.82 -6.51 -14.81
C GLY A 106 6.70 -5.95 -13.92
N THR A 107 5.64 -5.54 -14.60
CA THR A 107 4.44 -4.96 -13.99
C THR A 107 3.41 -6.05 -13.71
N ALA A 108 2.73 -5.99 -12.58
CA ALA A 108 1.62 -6.86 -12.23
C ALA A 108 0.55 -6.09 -11.44
N HIS A 109 -0.66 -6.63 -11.40
CA HIS A 109 -1.70 -6.16 -10.48
C HIS A 109 -2.23 -7.31 -9.62
N VAL A 110 -2.79 -6.99 -8.45
CA VAL A 110 -3.42 -7.95 -7.54
C VAL A 110 -4.87 -7.55 -7.35
N ASP A 111 -5.78 -8.46 -7.66
CA ASP A 111 -7.22 -8.27 -7.54
C ASP A 111 -7.82 -9.18 -6.49
N ARG A 112 -8.80 -8.65 -5.74
CA ARG A 112 -9.70 -9.47 -4.95
C ARG A 112 -10.78 -10.09 -5.83
N LYS A 113 -10.95 -11.41 -5.75
CA LYS A 113 -12.01 -12.16 -6.41
C LYS A 113 -13.29 -12.19 -5.56
N PRO A 114 -14.46 -12.53 -6.14
CA PRO A 114 -15.72 -12.56 -5.39
C PRO A 114 -15.74 -13.52 -4.20
N ASP A 115 -14.91 -14.58 -4.24
CA ASP A 115 -14.72 -15.53 -3.15
C ASP A 115 -13.80 -15.01 -2.02
N GLY A 116 -13.29 -13.79 -2.15
CA GLY A 116 -12.41 -13.14 -1.17
C GLY A 116 -10.92 -13.45 -1.36
N THR A 117 -10.55 -14.32 -2.30
CA THR A 117 -9.15 -14.60 -2.62
C THR A 117 -8.50 -13.45 -3.37
N TRP A 118 -7.19 -13.26 -3.20
CA TRP A 118 -6.41 -12.26 -3.92
C TRP A 118 -5.51 -12.94 -4.95
N ILE A 119 -5.55 -12.47 -6.19
CA ILE A 119 -4.82 -13.07 -7.31
C ILE A 119 -3.94 -12.02 -7.96
N LYS A 120 -2.65 -12.34 -8.09
CA LYS A 120 -1.67 -11.55 -8.85
C LYS A 120 -1.69 -11.95 -10.32
N THR A 121 -1.79 -10.96 -11.19
CA THR A 121 -1.78 -11.10 -12.65
C THR A 121 -0.63 -10.28 -13.22
N GLY A 122 0.27 -10.93 -13.95
CA GLY A 122 1.37 -10.24 -14.66
C GLY A 122 0.88 -9.54 -15.91
N ILE A 123 1.46 -8.39 -16.22
CA ILE A 123 1.26 -7.71 -17.50
C ILE A 123 2.26 -8.27 -18.52
N HIS A 124 1.74 -8.66 -19.67
CA HIS A 124 2.49 -9.13 -20.81
C HIS A 124 2.38 -8.14 -21.98
N PRO A 125 3.24 -8.23 -23.02
CA PRO A 125 3.21 -7.31 -24.15
C PRO A 125 1.82 -7.13 -24.79
N GLU A 126 1.04 -8.20 -24.84
CA GLU A 126 -0.33 -8.22 -25.36
C GLU A 126 -1.37 -7.58 -24.43
N THR A 127 -1.07 -7.43 -23.14
CA THR A 127 -1.97 -6.84 -22.12
C THR A 127 -1.49 -5.46 -21.64
N LEU A 128 -0.52 -4.83 -22.33
CA LEU A 128 -0.06 -3.48 -21.99
C LEU A 128 -1.19 -2.43 -22.03
N GLY A 129 -2.21 -2.68 -22.87
CA GLY A 129 -3.41 -1.85 -22.96
C GLY A 129 -4.22 -1.82 -21.66
N ASP A 130 -4.10 -2.84 -20.81
CA ASP A 130 -4.87 -3.00 -19.58
C ASP A 130 -4.30 -2.18 -18.42
N ILE A 131 -3.09 -1.65 -18.55
CA ILE A 131 -2.50 -0.76 -17.53
C ILE A 131 -3.30 0.55 -17.50
N PRO A 132 -3.89 0.94 -16.36
CA PRO A 132 -4.60 2.22 -16.24
C PRO A 132 -3.66 3.40 -16.44
N GLU A 133 -4.17 4.49 -17.02
CA GLU A 133 -3.36 5.69 -17.31
C GLU A 133 -2.69 6.28 -16.07
N GLU A 134 -3.34 6.21 -14.91
CA GLU A 134 -2.72 6.67 -13.66
C GLU A 134 -1.50 5.85 -13.26
N ILE A 135 -1.50 4.55 -13.56
CA ILE A 135 -0.37 3.65 -13.27
C ILE A 135 0.75 3.89 -14.29
N LYS A 136 0.41 4.09 -15.57
CA LYS A 136 1.40 4.50 -16.60
C LYS A 136 2.09 5.80 -16.22
N ALA A 137 1.34 6.79 -15.71
CA ALA A 137 1.85 8.10 -15.34
C ALA A 137 2.87 8.06 -14.18
N VAL A 138 2.78 7.05 -13.29
CA VAL A 138 3.72 6.87 -12.19
C VAL A 138 4.88 5.93 -12.56
N GLY A 139 4.62 4.83 -13.27
CA GLY A 139 5.66 3.89 -13.70
C GLY A 139 6.64 4.45 -14.73
N GLY A 140 6.19 5.37 -15.60
CA GLY A 140 7.05 6.06 -16.55
C GLY A 140 8.00 7.10 -15.93
N ARG A 141 7.87 7.40 -14.63
CA ARG A 141 8.74 8.34 -13.91
C ARG A 141 9.73 7.67 -12.96
N THR A 142 9.48 6.44 -12.51
CA THR A 142 10.45 5.67 -11.69
C THR A 142 11.63 5.13 -12.50
N SER A 143 11.61 5.32 -13.82
CA SER A 143 12.59 4.79 -14.79
C SER A 143 13.49 5.88 -15.40
N ARG A 144 13.52 7.09 -14.83
CA ARG A 144 14.45 8.17 -15.20
C ARG A 144 15.44 8.49 -14.10
#